data_AF-A0A1V5VUR4-F1
#
_entry.id   AF-A0A1V5VUR4-F1
#
_cell.length_a   1.000
_cell.length_b   1.000
_cell.length_c   1.000
_cell.angle_alpha   90.00
_cell.angle_beta   90.00
_cell.angle_gamma   90.00
#
_symmetry.space_group_name_H-M   'P 1'
#
loop_
_entity.id
_entity.type
_entity.pdbx_description
1 polymer ?
#
loop_
_entity_poly.entity_id
_entity_poly.type
_entity_poly.pdbx_seq_one_letter_code
_entity_poly.pdbx_strand_id
1 'polypeptide(L)'
;MTDEPLYVQIAAAVRQEILRGGLLPGARVPSVREMAERWRCTVGTVQRAYADLAAQGLIESRPGQGTHVVGPPPEQDGPALRLATLLHRWEGFVLEMVRVGYTLEELETASRLALDRWRALILAPTVPEGTTLRFAGSHDPAVAWIAERFPSLQGGAPLQVRFVGSLSGLIMLARREVELAGCHLWDEESGTYNVPFVRRLLPGKRVALLTVAHRRLGLLTPPGNPAGLASVTDLVRPGLRFVNRQSGAGTRIWLEAQLHRAGLRLRQLSPVGPEAQTHSEVAWLIAEGRADVGVGIEGAARPFGLGFVPLTTECYELVIPNYVWQRAEVQTLAAWLSAEETRRAIAGLGGYETGATGAVRWVE
;
A
#
# COMPACT_ATOMS: atom_id res chain seq x y z
N MET A 1 -30.65 -1.90 1.76
CA MET A 1 -30.04 -1.13 2.86
C MET A 1 -30.17 -2.00 4.10
N THR A 2 -29.10 -2.61 4.58
CA THR A 2 -29.15 -3.45 5.78
C THR A 2 -29.25 -2.54 7.00
N ASP A 3 -30.34 -2.68 7.75
CA ASP A 3 -30.68 -1.90 8.95
C ASP A 3 -29.85 -2.38 10.15
N GLU A 4 -28.53 -2.21 10.06
CA GLU A 4 -27.60 -2.71 11.06
C GLU A 4 -27.64 -1.79 12.31
N PRO A 5 -27.63 -2.31 13.54
CA PRO A 5 -27.75 -1.48 14.74
C PRO A 5 -26.68 -0.39 14.83
N LEU A 6 -27.04 0.81 15.29
CA LEU A 6 -26.12 1.97 15.35
C LEU A 6 -24.79 1.69 16.06
N TYR A 7 -24.79 0.87 17.12
CA TYR A 7 -23.54 0.53 17.81
C TYR A 7 -22.57 -0.27 16.93
N VAL A 8 -23.08 -1.13 16.04
CA VAL A 8 -22.28 -1.90 15.08
C VAL A 8 -21.69 -0.95 14.03
N GLN A 9 -22.48 0.01 13.55
CA GLN A 9 -22.02 1.02 12.60
C GLN A 9 -20.92 1.91 13.20
N ILE A 10 -21.09 2.35 14.46
CA ILE A 10 -20.08 3.16 15.20
C ILE A 10 -18.80 2.34 15.38
N ALA A 11 -18.91 1.09 15.84
CA ALA A 11 -17.76 0.20 16.00
C ALA A 11 -17.03 -0.02 14.67
N ALA A 12 -17.77 -0.26 13.58
CA ALA A 12 -17.22 -0.42 12.25
C ALA A 12 -16.51 0.85 11.75
N ALA A 13 -17.06 2.03 12.02
CA ALA A 13 -16.45 3.29 11.63
C ALA A 13 -15.13 3.56 12.35
N VAL A 14 -15.07 3.36 13.66
CA VAL A 14 -13.82 3.50 14.44
C VAL A 14 -12.80 2.45 14.00
N ARG A 15 -13.21 1.19 13.82
CA ARG A 15 -12.35 0.13 13.28
C ARG A 15 -11.76 0.52 11.93
N GLN A 16 -12.58 1.10 11.05
CA GLN A 16 -12.13 1.56 9.74
C GLN A 16 -11.14 2.73 9.83
N GLU A 17 -11.32 3.67 10.76
CA GLU A 17 -10.32 4.74 10.98
C GLU A 17 -8.98 4.17 11.48
N ILE A 18 -9.00 3.17 12.37
CA ILE A 18 -7.79 2.47 12.83
C ILE A 18 -7.11 1.76 11.65
N LEU A 19 -7.85 0.94 10.90
CA LEU A 19 -7.31 0.17 9.78
C LEU A 19 -6.72 1.06 8.67
N ARG A 20 -7.30 2.24 8.44
CA ARG A 20 -6.81 3.21 7.44
C ARG A 20 -5.68 4.09 7.98
N GLY A 21 -5.31 3.94 9.25
CA GLY A 21 -4.26 4.72 9.92
C GLY A 21 -4.66 6.15 10.28
N GLY A 22 -5.96 6.48 10.23
CA GLY A 22 -6.48 7.75 10.76
C GLY A 22 -6.40 7.84 12.29
N LEU A 23 -6.38 6.68 12.96
CA LEU A 23 -6.13 6.52 14.39
C LEU A 23 -4.95 5.57 14.61
N LEU A 24 -3.80 6.11 15.01
CA LEU A 24 -2.58 5.34 15.26
C LEU A 24 -2.62 4.64 16.63
N PRO A 25 -1.82 3.58 16.86
CA PRO A 25 -1.66 2.99 18.19
C PRO A 25 -1.32 4.04 19.26
N GLY A 26 -2.03 4.03 20.39
CA GLY A 26 -1.92 5.04 21.45
C GLY A 26 -2.69 6.34 21.21
N ALA A 27 -3.19 6.59 20.00
CA ALA A 27 -3.98 7.79 19.71
C ALA A 27 -5.29 7.79 20.51
N ARG A 28 -5.72 8.99 20.91
CA ARG A 28 -6.97 9.18 21.64
C ARG A 28 -8.15 9.05 20.68
N VAL A 29 -9.08 8.18 21.03
CA VAL A 29 -10.37 8.03 20.36
C VAL A 29 -11.32 9.12 20.89
N PRO A 30 -12.25 9.67 20.08
CA PRO A 30 -13.24 10.61 20.59
C PRO A 30 -13.94 10.07 21.84
N SER A 31 -14.22 10.94 22.80
CA SER A 31 -14.93 10.55 24.02
C SER A 31 -16.32 10.03 23.69
N VAL A 32 -16.90 9.27 24.63
CA VAL A 32 -18.25 8.72 24.48
C VAL A 32 -19.28 9.82 24.20
N ARG A 33 -19.13 11.00 24.81
CA ARG A 33 -20.02 12.15 24.61
C ARG A 33 -19.86 12.77 23.22
N GLU A 34 -18.62 13.04 22.81
CA GLU A 34 -18.32 13.58 21.48
C GLU A 34 -18.81 12.64 20.36
N MET A 35 -18.63 11.33 20.54
CA MET A 35 -19.08 10.33 19.56
C MET A 35 -20.61 10.22 19.54
N ALA A 36 -21.29 10.34 20.69
CA ALA A 36 -22.75 10.33 20.77
C ALA A 36 -23.36 11.54 20.06
N GLU A 37 -22.75 12.72 20.21
CA GLU A 37 -23.13 13.93 19.46
C GLU A 37 -22.90 13.76 17.96
N ARG A 38 -21.71 13.26 17.56
CA ARG A 38 -21.34 13.05 16.15
C ARG A 38 -22.31 12.11 15.43
N TRP A 39 -22.77 11.06 16.10
CA TRP A 39 -23.69 10.06 15.55
C TRP A 39 -25.16 10.30 15.88
N ARG A 40 -25.48 11.38 16.60
CA ARG A 40 -26.82 11.74 17.08
C ARG A 40 -27.53 10.55 17.76
N CYS A 41 -26.81 9.86 18.64
CA CYS A 41 -27.30 8.67 19.34
C CYS A 41 -27.15 8.81 20.86
N THR A 42 -27.64 7.82 21.59
CA THR A 42 -27.45 7.80 23.06
C THR A 42 -26.01 7.48 23.44
N VAL A 43 -25.58 7.99 24.59
CA VAL A 43 -24.29 7.63 25.22
C VAL A 43 -24.15 6.11 25.38
N GLY A 44 -25.24 5.42 25.78
CA GLY A 44 -25.25 3.96 25.94
C GLY A 44 -24.97 3.20 24.64
N THR A 45 -25.42 3.72 23.50
CA THR A 45 -25.13 3.14 22.18
C THR A 45 -23.63 3.20 21.87
N VAL A 46 -22.97 4.32 22.17
CA VAL A 46 -21.51 4.46 21.99
C VAL A 46 -20.74 3.61 23.00
N GLN A 47 -21.17 3.58 24.26
CA GLN A 47 -20.54 2.74 25.29
C GLN A 47 -20.53 1.27 24.87
N ARG A 48 -21.63 0.78 24.30
CA ARG A 48 -21.71 -0.58 23.74
C ARG A 48 -20.74 -0.77 22.58
N ALA A 49 -20.68 0.16 21.63
CA ALA A 49 -19.72 0.10 20.53
C ALA A 49 -18.27 0.07 21.03
N TYR A 50 -17.94 0.86 22.05
CA TYR A 50 -16.59 0.91 22.61
C TYR A 50 -16.26 -0.33 23.45
N ALA A 51 -17.25 -0.90 24.15
CA ALA A 51 -17.08 -2.18 24.83
C ALA A 51 -16.77 -3.31 23.84
N ASP A 52 -17.47 -3.36 22.69
CA ASP A 52 -17.21 -4.34 21.63
C ASP A 52 -15.78 -4.20 21.07
N LEU A 53 -15.34 -2.96 20.82
CA LEU A 53 -13.98 -2.68 20.35
C LEU A 53 -12.91 -3.01 21.40
N ALA A 54 -13.21 -2.78 22.68
CA ALA A 54 -12.31 -3.12 23.78
C ALA A 54 -12.19 -4.64 23.97
N ALA A 55 -13.29 -5.38 23.83
CA ALA A 55 -13.28 -6.84 23.83
C ALA A 55 -12.45 -7.43 22.68
N GLN A 56 -12.40 -6.73 21.53
CA GLN A 56 -11.54 -7.05 20.39
C GLN A 56 -10.08 -6.61 20.57
N GLY A 57 -9.73 -5.95 21.68
CA GLY A 57 -8.38 -5.43 21.93
C GLY A 57 -7.96 -4.28 21.02
N LEU A 58 -8.91 -3.58 20.40
CA LEU A 58 -8.63 -2.46 19.49
C LEU A 58 -8.48 -1.13 20.24
N ILE A 59 -9.23 -0.96 21.32
CA ILE A 59 -9.18 0.24 22.16
C ILE A 59 -9.13 -0.13 23.64
N GLU A 60 -8.58 0.75 24.47
CA GLU A 60 -8.53 0.62 25.91
C GLU A 60 -8.90 1.94 26.59
N SER A 61 -9.57 1.87 27.73
CA SER A 61 -9.87 3.06 28.54
C SER A 61 -8.84 3.20 29.65
N ARG A 62 -8.16 4.34 29.68
CA ARG A 62 -7.16 4.70 30.70
C ARG A 62 -7.75 5.69 31.70
N PRO A 63 -7.73 5.40 33.02
CA PRO A 63 -8.25 6.32 34.03
C PRO A 63 -7.66 7.72 33.89
N GLY A 64 -8.52 8.74 33.81
CA GLY A 64 -8.13 10.15 33.67
C GLY A 64 -7.57 10.58 32.30
N GLN A 65 -7.30 9.65 31.38
CA GLN A 65 -6.70 9.96 30.06
C GLN A 65 -7.68 9.75 28.90
N GLY A 66 -8.75 8.99 29.12
CA GLY A 66 -9.78 8.73 28.12
C GLY A 66 -9.59 7.38 27.43
N THR A 67 -10.24 7.19 26.28
CA THR A 67 -10.16 5.96 25.50
C THR A 67 -9.12 6.12 24.39
N HIS A 68 -8.23 5.14 24.26
CA HIS A 68 -7.12 5.15 23.32
C HIS A 68 -7.14 3.89 22.47
N VAL A 69 -6.58 3.95 21.27
CA VAL A 69 -6.22 2.77 20.49
C VAL A 69 -5.15 2.00 21.27
N VAL A 70 -5.29 0.69 21.42
CA VAL A 70 -4.32 -0.13 22.18
C VAL A 70 -2.92 0.08 21.59
N GLY A 71 -1.97 0.44 22.46
CA GLY A 71 -0.57 0.68 22.11
C GLY A 71 0.30 -0.57 22.28
N PRO A 72 1.60 -0.47 21.95
CA PRO A 72 2.53 -1.56 22.23
C PRO A 72 2.54 -1.91 23.73
N PRO A 73 2.75 -3.20 24.09
CA PRO A 73 2.84 -3.63 25.49
C PRO A 73 3.96 -2.88 26.22
N PRO A 74 3.86 -2.74 27.56
CA PRO A 74 4.80 -1.95 28.37
C PRO A 74 6.25 -2.41 28.18
N GLU A 75 7.19 -1.47 28.17
CA GLU A 75 8.64 -1.71 27.97
C GLU A 75 9.29 -2.63 29.01
N GLN A 76 8.58 -2.91 30.12
CA GLN A 76 9.06 -3.72 31.23
C GLN A 76 9.07 -5.23 30.91
N ASP A 77 8.37 -5.65 29.85
CA ASP A 77 8.41 -7.04 29.40
C ASP A 77 9.70 -7.31 28.62
N GLY A 78 10.52 -8.24 29.12
CA GLY A 78 11.70 -8.72 28.40
C GLY A 78 11.35 -9.27 27.00
N PRO A 79 12.26 -9.21 26.01
CA PRO A 79 11.97 -9.57 24.60
C PRO A 79 11.34 -10.96 24.43
N ALA A 80 11.75 -11.93 25.25
CA ALA A 80 11.22 -13.29 25.23
C ALA A 80 9.75 -13.37 25.67
N LEU A 81 9.36 -12.63 26.71
CA LEU A 81 7.98 -12.62 27.21
C LEU A 81 7.03 -11.92 26.21
N ARG A 82 7.52 -10.88 25.54
CA ARG A 82 6.79 -10.19 24.46
C ARG A 82 6.53 -11.11 23.26
N LEU A 83 7.55 -11.84 22.82
CA LEU A 83 7.42 -12.79 21.71
C LEU A 83 6.47 -13.94 22.09
N ALA A 84 6.59 -14.50 23.29
CA ALA A 84 5.69 -15.54 23.77
C ALA A 84 4.22 -15.08 23.82
N THR A 85 3.96 -13.87 24.31
CA THR A 85 2.61 -13.29 24.35
C THR A 85 2.04 -13.07 22.95
N LEU A 86 2.86 -12.60 22.01
CA LEU A 86 2.48 -12.42 20.61
C LEU A 86 2.14 -13.76 19.95
N LEU A 87 3.01 -14.76 20.09
CA LEU A 87 2.79 -16.10 19.54
C LEU A 87 1.52 -16.72 20.08
N HIS A 88 1.29 -16.67 21.40
CA HIS A 88 0.09 -17.23 22.01
C HIS A 88 -1.21 -16.59 21.45
N ARG A 89 -1.22 -15.26 21.28
CA ARG A 89 -2.36 -14.55 20.68
C ARG A 89 -2.53 -14.89 19.20
N TRP A 90 -1.43 -14.99 18.48
CA TRP A 90 -1.41 -15.35 17.07
C TRP A 90 -1.95 -16.77 16.83
N GLU A 91 -1.49 -17.74 17.63
CA GLU A 91 -1.99 -19.12 17.60
C GLU A 91 -3.49 -19.18 17.90
N GLY A 92 -3.96 -18.43 18.90
CA GLY A 92 -5.39 -18.33 19.20
C GLY A 92 -6.21 -17.82 18.02
N PHE A 93 -5.74 -16.76 17.35
CA PHE A 93 -6.37 -16.22 16.14
C PHE A 93 -6.36 -17.23 14.99
N VAL A 94 -5.22 -17.89 14.72
CA VAL A 94 -5.10 -18.91 13.67
C VAL A 94 -6.09 -20.05 13.93
N LEU A 95 -6.18 -20.54 15.16
CA LEU A 95 -7.12 -21.59 15.54
C LEU A 95 -8.58 -21.15 15.32
N GLU A 96 -8.92 -19.91 15.65
CA GLU A 96 -10.25 -19.35 15.42
C GLU A 96 -10.58 -19.34 13.93
N MET A 97 -9.68 -18.82 13.09
CA MET A 97 -9.95 -18.70 11.65
C MET A 97 -9.99 -20.06 10.95
N VAL A 98 -9.12 -21.00 11.33
CA VAL A 98 -9.16 -22.37 10.79
C VAL A 98 -10.49 -23.04 11.12
N ARG A 99 -11.05 -22.82 12.32
CA ARG A 99 -12.38 -23.34 12.69
C ARG A 99 -13.51 -22.77 11.84
N VAL A 100 -13.37 -21.56 11.34
CA VAL A 100 -14.36 -20.89 10.47
C VAL A 100 -14.21 -21.31 9.00
N GLY A 101 -13.16 -22.08 8.67
CA GLY A 101 -12.96 -22.69 7.35
C GLY A 101 -11.85 -22.07 6.51
N TYR A 102 -11.08 -21.12 7.05
CA TYR A 102 -9.93 -20.56 6.36
C TYR A 102 -8.74 -21.52 6.37
N THR A 103 -8.03 -21.60 5.25
CA THR A 103 -6.80 -22.38 5.10
C THR A 103 -5.59 -21.65 5.67
N LEU A 104 -4.53 -22.39 6.01
CA LEU A 104 -3.27 -21.79 6.47
C LEU A 104 -2.64 -20.88 5.41
N GLU A 105 -2.81 -21.20 4.12
CA GLU A 105 -2.28 -20.39 3.00
C GLU A 105 -3.02 -19.05 2.87
N GLU A 106 -4.34 -19.04 3.04
CA GLU A 106 -5.14 -17.80 3.08
C GLU A 106 -4.75 -16.93 4.27
N LEU A 107 -4.53 -17.55 5.44
CA LEU A 107 -4.07 -16.84 6.64
C LEU A 107 -2.68 -16.23 6.44
N GLU A 108 -1.74 -16.97 5.85
CA GLU A 108 -0.41 -16.45 5.55
C GLU A 108 -0.48 -15.26 4.59
N THR A 109 -1.28 -15.38 3.52
CA THR A 109 -1.49 -14.33 2.53
C THR A 109 -2.12 -13.08 3.15
N ALA A 110 -3.18 -13.24 3.94
CA ALA A 110 -3.86 -12.14 4.62
C ALA A 110 -2.95 -11.45 5.63
N SER A 111 -2.16 -12.22 6.39
CA SER A 111 -1.17 -11.71 7.35
C SER A 111 -0.15 -10.82 6.65
N ARG A 112 0.41 -11.32 5.55
CA ARG A 112 1.41 -10.60 4.74
C ARG A 112 0.85 -9.27 4.24
N LEU A 113 -0.32 -9.29 3.62
CA LEU A 113 -1.00 -8.09 3.11
C LEU A 113 -1.33 -7.08 4.21
N ALA A 114 -1.81 -7.56 5.37
CA ALA A 114 -2.15 -6.71 6.51
C ALA A 114 -0.90 -6.06 7.14
N LEU A 115 0.19 -6.82 7.31
CA LEU A 115 1.45 -6.32 7.83
C LEU A 115 2.09 -5.29 6.89
N ASP A 116 2.06 -5.52 5.57
CA ASP A 116 2.57 -4.57 4.58
C ASP A 116 1.82 -3.23 4.63
N ARG A 117 0.49 -3.29 4.77
CA ARG A 117 -0.35 -2.09 4.97
C ARG A 117 0.01 -1.35 6.26
N TRP A 118 0.15 -2.05 7.38
CA TRP A 118 0.45 -1.41 8.67
C TRP A 118 1.86 -0.86 8.78
N ARG A 119 2.84 -1.53 8.17
CA ARG A 119 4.20 -0.98 8.01
C ARG A 119 4.17 0.37 7.28
N ALA A 120 3.31 0.52 6.27
CA ALA A 120 3.14 1.78 5.56
C ALA A 120 2.53 2.92 6.41
N LEU A 121 1.74 2.57 7.43
CA LEU A 121 1.05 3.53 8.30
C LEU A 121 1.83 3.89 9.57
N ILE A 122 2.58 2.95 10.16
CA ILE A 122 3.25 3.11 11.46
C ILE A 122 4.69 3.65 11.34
N LEU A 123 5.38 3.45 10.21
CA LEU A 123 6.79 3.83 10.07
C LEU A 123 7.00 5.34 9.85
N ALA A 124 6.88 6.09 10.94
CA ALA A 124 7.78 7.21 11.19
C ALA A 124 8.61 6.92 12.45
N PRO A 125 9.76 6.24 12.35
CA PRO A 125 10.68 6.18 13.47
C PRO A 125 11.79 7.23 13.27
N THR A 126 11.97 8.10 14.26
CA THR A 126 13.24 8.78 14.53
C THR A 126 14.25 7.72 14.94
N VAL A 127 15.31 7.52 14.14
CA VAL A 127 16.36 6.50 14.34
C VAL A 127 17.72 7.11 13.93
N PRO A 128 18.84 6.74 14.58
CA PRO A 128 20.07 7.52 14.63
C PRO A 128 20.72 7.79 13.27
N GLU A 129 21.44 8.90 13.20
CA GLU A 129 22.33 9.25 12.10
C GLU A 129 23.38 8.16 11.90
N GLY A 130 23.46 7.58 10.69
CA GLY A 130 24.64 6.81 10.29
C GLY A 130 24.46 5.79 9.16
N THR A 131 23.38 4.99 9.13
CA THR A 131 23.36 3.79 8.26
C THR A 131 21.99 3.37 7.71
N THR A 132 20.94 4.15 7.96
CA THR A 132 19.60 3.82 7.45
C THR A 132 19.41 4.32 6.02
N LEU A 133 18.82 3.48 5.16
CA LEU A 133 18.40 3.85 3.80
C LEU A 133 16.90 4.13 3.81
N ARG A 134 16.49 5.35 3.42
CA ARG A 134 15.06 5.73 3.38
C ARG A 134 14.55 5.74 1.94
N PHE A 135 13.37 5.19 1.78
CA PHE A 135 12.65 5.10 0.52
C PHE A 135 11.28 5.79 0.65
N ALA A 136 10.90 6.57 -0.37
CA ALA A 136 9.52 7.02 -0.54
C ALA A 136 9.04 6.82 -1.98
N GLY A 137 7.85 6.26 -2.18
CA GLY A 137 7.37 6.05 -3.55
C GLY A 137 5.99 5.45 -3.67
N SER A 138 5.69 4.97 -4.88
CA SER A 138 4.48 4.17 -5.10
C SER A 138 4.51 2.86 -4.31
N HIS A 139 3.33 2.40 -3.90
CA HIS A 139 3.19 1.08 -3.28
C HIS A 139 3.50 -0.02 -4.30
N ASP A 140 4.39 -0.93 -3.93
CA ASP A 140 4.75 -2.09 -4.75
C ASP A 140 5.11 -3.30 -3.86
N PRO A 141 4.48 -4.47 -4.07
CA PRO A 141 4.81 -5.70 -3.33
C PRO A 141 6.29 -6.12 -3.41
N ALA A 142 6.96 -5.94 -4.55
CA ALA A 142 8.38 -6.27 -4.67
C ALA A 142 9.23 -5.33 -3.80
N VAL A 143 8.86 -4.05 -3.65
CA VAL A 143 9.56 -3.13 -2.72
C VAL A 143 9.39 -3.56 -1.26
N ALA A 144 8.19 -3.99 -0.85
CA ALA A 144 7.98 -4.51 0.50
C ALA A 144 8.83 -5.77 0.75
N TRP A 145 8.87 -6.67 -0.24
CA TRP A 145 9.69 -7.88 -0.20
C TRP A 145 11.20 -7.58 -0.15
N ILE A 146 11.67 -6.57 -0.89
CA ILE A 146 13.06 -6.06 -0.83
C ILE A 146 13.37 -5.53 0.56
N ALA A 147 12.49 -4.71 1.14
CA ALA A 147 12.71 -4.07 2.44
C ALA A 147 12.79 -5.07 3.59
N GLU A 148 12.02 -6.17 3.52
CA GLU A 148 12.10 -7.26 4.49
C GLU A 148 13.46 -7.98 4.48
N ARG A 149 14.08 -8.12 3.30
CA ARG A 149 15.36 -8.83 3.13
C ARG A 149 16.58 -7.94 3.24
N PHE A 150 16.42 -6.63 3.04
CA PHE A 150 17.54 -5.70 3.07
C PHE A 150 18.42 -5.76 4.33
N PRO A 151 17.88 -5.93 5.56
CA PRO A 151 18.71 -6.02 6.76
C PRO A 151 19.71 -7.18 6.74
N SER A 152 19.35 -8.34 6.17
CA SER A 152 20.28 -9.48 6.08
C SER A 152 21.41 -9.23 5.07
N LEU A 153 21.21 -8.30 4.14
CA LEU A 153 22.22 -7.86 3.15
C LEU A 153 23.14 -6.77 3.68
N GLN A 154 22.72 -6.04 4.72
CA GLN A 154 23.37 -4.82 5.21
C GLN A 154 23.64 -4.84 6.73
N GLY A 155 24.08 -5.99 7.25
CA GLY A 155 24.52 -6.08 8.65
C GLY A 155 23.46 -5.66 9.67
N GLY A 156 22.17 -5.82 9.35
CA GLY A 156 21.03 -5.45 10.19
C GLY A 156 20.45 -4.06 9.94
N ALA A 157 21.04 -3.23 9.08
CA ALA A 157 20.53 -1.89 8.79
C ALA A 157 19.19 -1.95 8.01
N PRO A 158 18.13 -1.24 8.44
CA PRO A 158 16.83 -1.32 7.78
C PRO A 158 16.73 -0.45 6.52
N LEU A 159 15.92 -0.92 5.56
CA LEU A 159 15.35 -0.08 4.50
C LEU A 159 14.00 0.45 4.99
N GLN A 160 13.93 1.75 5.31
CA GLN A 160 12.69 2.38 5.74
C GLN A 160 11.84 2.74 4.53
N VAL A 161 10.62 2.19 4.45
CA VAL A 161 9.71 2.37 3.30
C VAL A 161 8.53 3.25 3.69
N ARG A 162 8.28 4.29 2.89
CA ARG A 162 7.06 5.11 2.95
C ARG A 162 6.33 5.09 1.61
N PHE A 163 5.06 4.70 1.62
CA PHE A 163 4.25 4.69 0.40
C PHE A 163 3.40 5.96 0.29
N VAL A 164 3.84 6.87 -0.57
CA VAL A 164 3.26 8.21 -0.74
C VAL A 164 2.83 8.49 -2.19
N GLY A 165 3.02 7.51 -3.09
CA GLY A 165 2.85 7.68 -4.54
C GLY A 165 4.15 8.12 -5.23
N SER A 166 4.25 7.87 -6.53
CA SER A 166 5.47 8.12 -7.31
C SER A 166 5.89 9.60 -7.31
N LEU A 167 4.93 10.51 -7.58
CA LEU A 167 5.23 11.93 -7.68
C LEU A 167 5.69 12.51 -6.33
N SER A 168 4.97 12.19 -5.26
CA SER A 168 5.34 12.58 -3.90
C SER A 168 6.70 12.02 -3.50
N GLY A 169 7.00 10.76 -3.86
CA GLY A 169 8.32 10.15 -3.63
C GLY A 169 9.45 10.93 -4.30
N LEU A 170 9.29 11.32 -5.57
CA LEU A 170 10.27 12.17 -6.26
C LEU A 170 10.41 13.56 -5.63
N ILE A 171 9.32 14.17 -5.17
CA ILE A 171 9.35 15.46 -4.47
C ILE A 171 10.14 15.35 -3.17
N MET A 172 9.91 14.30 -2.37
CA MET A 172 10.66 14.03 -1.13
C MET A 172 12.14 13.79 -1.42
N LEU A 173 12.47 13.08 -2.50
CA LEU A 173 13.84 12.87 -2.94
C LEU A 173 14.53 14.18 -3.34
N ALA A 174 13.85 15.05 -4.09
CA ALA A 174 14.36 16.36 -4.48
C ALA A 174 14.63 17.27 -3.26
N ARG A 175 13.83 17.12 -2.20
CA ARG A 175 14.00 17.80 -0.91
C ARG A 175 15.02 17.13 0.01
N ARG A 176 15.63 16.01 -0.41
CA ARG A 176 16.58 15.20 0.37
C ARG A 176 16.01 14.63 1.68
N GLU A 177 14.70 14.40 1.72
CA GLU A 177 14.03 13.76 2.85
C GLU A 177 14.20 12.23 2.86
N VAL A 178 14.50 11.67 1.68
CA VAL A 178 14.78 10.25 1.45
C VAL A 178 15.98 10.08 0.53
N GLU A 179 16.57 8.88 0.52
CA GLU A 179 17.69 8.52 -0.34
C GLU A 179 17.25 7.91 -1.67
N LEU A 180 16.13 7.18 -1.65
CA LEU A 180 15.58 6.47 -2.80
C LEU A 180 14.14 6.90 -3.04
N ALA A 181 13.73 7.00 -4.30
CA ALA A 181 12.32 7.09 -4.64
C ALA A 181 11.88 5.98 -5.59
N GLY A 182 10.72 5.37 -5.34
CA GLY A 182 10.12 4.39 -6.26
C GLY A 182 9.10 5.06 -7.18
N CYS A 183 9.30 4.97 -8.49
CA CYS A 183 8.41 5.61 -9.46
C CYS A 183 8.13 4.79 -10.72
N HIS A 184 6.98 5.10 -11.32
CA HIS A 184 6.48 4.57 -12.59
C HIS A 184 5.60 5.63 -13.27
N LEU A 185 6.11 6.86 -13.38
CA LEU A 185 5.38 8.00 -13.91
C LEU A 185 5.42 7.99 -15.44
N TRP A 186 4.25 7.86 -16.06
CA TRP A 186 4.11 7.92 -17.51
C TRP A 186 4.10 9.37 -17.99
N ASP A 187 4.91 9.67 -18.99
CA ASP A 187 4.91 10.95 -19.68
C ASP A 187 4.28 10.80 -21.07
N GLU A 188 3.19 11.51 -21.31
CA GLU A 188 2.41 11.40 -22.56
C GLU A 188 3.19 11.94 -23.78
N GLU A 189 3.97 13.01 -23.60
CA GLU A 189 4.69 13.68 -24.68
C GLU A 189 5.85 12.83 -25.21
N SER A 190 6.69 12.30 -24.32
CA SER A 190 7.80 11.43 -24.71
C SER A 190 7.39 9.98 -24.95
N GLY A 191 6.24 9.53 -24.44
CA GLY A 191 5.84 8.13 -24.48
C GLY A 191 6.75 7.21 -23.65
N THR A 192 7.40 7.76 -22.62
CA THR A 192 8.33 7.00 -21.76
C THR A 192 8.00 7.13 -20.28
N TYR A 193 8.54 6.21 -19.48
CA TYR A 193 8.45 6.27 -18.03
C TYR A 193 9.62 7.04 -17.40
N ASN A 194 9.32 7.76 -16.33
CA ASN A 194 10.21 8.31 -15.30
C ASN A 194 11.16 9.45 -15.73
N VAL A 195 11.86 9.33 -16.86
CA VAL A 195 12.94 10.26 -17.27
C VAL A 195 12.48 11.73 -17.31
N PRO A 196 11.34 12.09 -17.94
CA PRO A 196 10.90 13.49 -17.99
C PRO A 196 10.61 14.08 -16.60
N PHE A 197 9.99 13.29 -15.71
CA PHE A 197 9.70 13.69 -14.34
C PHE A 197 10.97 13.88 -13.52
N VAL A 198 11.94 12.98 -13.68
CA VAL A 198 13.25 13.09 -13.01
C VAL A 198 13.99 14.34 -13.47
N ARG A 199 14.05 14.62 -14.77
CA ARG A 199 14.66 15.85 -15.30
C ARG A 199 14.00 17.12 -14.77
N ARG A 200 12.67 17.11 -14.63
CA ARG A 200 11.90 18.27 -14.14
C ARG A 200 12.08 18.50 -12.64
N LEU A 201 12.11 17.44 -11.82
CA LEU A 201 12.17 17.55 -10.36
C LEU A 201 13.60 17.57 -9.80
N LEU A 202 14.58 17.04 -10.53
CA LEU A 202 16.00 16.99 -10.16
C LEU A 202 16.87 17.62 -11.27
N PRO A 203 16.64 18.88 -11.66
CA PRO A 203 17.32 19.48 -12.81
C PRO A 203 18.83 19.59 -12.58
N GLY A 204 19.61 19.23 -13.60
CA GLY A 204 21.08 19.28 -13.58
C GLY A 204 21.73 18.34 -12.57
N LYS A 205 21.02 17.28 -12.15
CA LYS A 205 21.54 16.24 -11.28
C LYS A 205 21.69 14.95 -12.07
N ARG A 206 22.87 14.34 -11.97
CA ARG A 206 23.09 12.97 -12.41
C ARG A 206 22.34 12.01 -11.48
N VAL A 207 21.43 11.22 -12.05
CA VAL A 207 20.52 10.33 -11.32
C VAL A 207 20.50 8.96 -11.99
N ALA A 208 20.67 7.89 -11.21
CA ALA A 208 20.49 6.52 -11.65
C ALA A 208 19.01 6.12 -11.53
N LEU A 209 18.50 5.46 -12.56
CA LEU A 209 17.24 4.75 -12.58
C LEU A 209 17.57 3.26 -12.57
N LEU A 210 17.37 2.62 -11.42
CA LEU A 210 17.60 1.20 -11.20
C LEU A 210 16.28 0.45 -11.34
N THR A 211 16.14 -0.36 -12.38
CA THR A 211 14.90 -1.10 -12.67
C THR A 211 14.68 -2.19 -11.64
N VAL A 212 13.52 -2.17 -10.99
CA VAL A 212 13.05 -3.26 -10.12
C VAL A 212 12.38 -4.32 -10.96
N ALA A 213 11.41 -3.94 -11.80
CA ALA A 213 10.71 -4.82 -12.72
C ALA A 213 9.84 -4.02 -13.70
N HIS A 214 9.40 -4.68 -14.77
CA HIS A 214 8.23 -4.25 -15.52
C HIS A 214 6.99 -4.94 -14.96
N ARG A 215 5.92 -4.19 -14.71
CA ARG A 215 4.71 -4.71 -14.04
C ARG A 215 3.56 -4.70 -15.02
N ARG A 216 2.81 -5.80 -15.10
CA ARG A 216 1.63 -5.86 -15.97
C ARG A 216 0.50 -5.04 -15.33
N LEU A 217 0.12 -3.96 -16.02
CA LEU A 217 -0.98 -3.08 -15.64
C LEU A 217 -2.22 -3.42 -16.46
N GLY A 218 -3.37 -3.46 -15.79
CA GLY A 218 -4.61 -3.83 -16.44
C GLY A 218 -5.85 -3.35 -15.70
N LEU A 219 -7.01 -3.69 -16.28
CA LEU A 219 -8.30 -3.57 -15.59
C LEU A 219 -8.45 -4.78 -14.67
N LEU A 220 -8.70 -4.51 -13.40
CA LEU A 220 -9.16 -5.51 -12.44
C LEU A 220 -10.68 -5.59 -12.56
N THR A 221 -11.21 -6.80 -12.68
CA THR A 221 -12.65 -7.06 -12.83
C THR A 221 -13.07 -8.22 -11.93
N PRO A 222 -14.38 -8.43 -11.70
CA PRO A 222 -14.86 -9.71 -11.20
C PRO A 222 -14.39 -10.88 -12.08
N PRO A 223 -14.33 -12.11 -11.54
CA PRO A 223 -13.95 -13.30 -12.29
C PRO A 223 -14.75 -13.41 -13.60
N GLY A 224 -14.06 -13.70 -14.71
CA GLY A 224 -14.68 -13.84 -16.02
C GLY A 224 -15.02 -12.54 -16.75
N ASN A 225 -14.70 -11.36 -16.18
CA ASN A 225 -14.94 -10.05 -16.81
C ASN A 225 -16.39 -9.88 -17.31
N PRO A 226 -17.38 -9.92 -16.40
CA PRO A 226 -18.80 -9.95 -16.76
C PRO A 226 -19.27 -8.71 -17.53
N ALA A 227 -18.58 -7.57 -17.34
CA ALA A 227 -18.86 -6.33 -18.05
C ALA A 227 -18.24 -6.28 -19.47
N GLY A 228 -17.49 -7.30 -19.88
CA GLY A 228 -16.88 -7.38 -21.22
C GLY A 228 -15.97 -6.18 -21.51
N LEU A 229 -15.13 -5.80 -20.55
CA LEU A 229 -14.21 -4.68 -20.67
C LEU A 229 -12.95 -5.12 -21.42
N ALA A 230 -12.47 -4.31 -22.35
CA ALA A 230 -11.26 -4.59 -23.13
C ALA A 230 -10.23 -3.46 -23.05
N SER A 231 -10.66 -2.23 -22.74
CA SER A 231 -9.83 -1.04 -22.83
C SER A 231 -10.26 0.05 -21.85
N VAL A 232 -9.44 1.08 -21.69
CA VAL A 232 -9.77 2.25 -20.86
C VAL A 232 -10.99 3.02 -21.38
N THR A 233 -11.31 2.93 -22.67
CA THR A 233 -12.49 3.61 -23.24
C THR A 233 -13.79 2.95 -22.82
N ASP A 234 -13.76 1.69 -22.35
CA ASP A 234 -14.94 1.02 -21.83
C ASP A 234 -15.34 1.52 -20.44
N LEU A 235 -14.46 2.26 -19.76
CA LEU A 235 -14.70 2.76 -18.40
C LEU A 235 -15.77 3.85 -18.32
N VAL A 236 -16.16 4.45 -19.44
CA VAL A 236 -17.24 5.45 -19.50
C VAL A 236 -18.61 4.83 -19.77
N ARG A 237 -18.71 3.50 -19.85
CA ARG A 237 -20.01 2.81 -20.02
C ARG A 237 -20.94 3.16 -18.86
N PRO A 238 -22.21 3.56 -19.14
CA PRO A 238 -23.17 3.88 -18.10
C PRO A 238 -23.38 2.72 -17.11
N GLY A 239 -23.51 3.03 -15.83
CA GLY A 239 -23.77 2.05 -14.78
C GLY A 239 -22.53 1.31 -14.24
N LEU A 240 -21.35 1.50 -14.84
CA LEU A 240 -20.12 0.86 -14.40
C LEU A 240 -19.49 1.59 -13.21
N ARG A 241 -19.41 0.93 -12.04
CA ARG A 241 -18.82 1.49 -10.82
C ARG A 241 -17.30 1.37 -10.85
N PHE A 242 -16.61 2.49 -10.95
CA PHE A 242 -15.15 2.54 -11.06
C PHE A 242 -14.50 2.93 -9.73
N VAL A 243 -13.53 2.16 -9.24
CA VAL A 243 -12.69 2.59 -8.10
C VAL A 243 -11.43 3.30 -8.61
N ASN A 244 -11.20 4.51 -8.13
CA ASN A 244 -10.05 5.31 -8.52
C ASN A 244 -8.85 5.11 -7.58
N ARG A 245 -7.63 5.31 -8.09
CA ARG A 245 -6.39 5.41 -7.29
C ARG A 245 -6.22 6.86 -6.80
N GLN A 246 -5.44 7.06 -5.74
CA GLN A 246 -5.14 8.40 -5.25
C GLN A 246 -4.49 9.29 -6.31
N SER A 247 -4.74 10.60 -6.23
CA SER A 247 -4.01 11.59 -7.03
C SER A 247 -2.49 11.44 -6.88
N GLY A 248 -1.74 11.57 -7.98
CA GLY A 248 -0.29 11.41 -8.01
C GLY A 248 0.22 9.96 -8.07
N ALA A 249 -0.66 8.95 -8.04
CA ALA A 249 -0.29 7.58 -8.36
C ALA A 249 0.08 7.46 -9.86
N GLY A 250 1.20 6.78 -10.17
CA GLY A 250 1.66 6.62 -11.56
C GLY A 250 0.61 5.98 -12.47
N THR A 251 -0.15 5.01 -11.94
CA THR A 251 -1.27 4.37 -12.63
C THR A 251 -2.42 5.33 -12.93
N ARG A 252 -2.71 6.30 -12.05
CA ARG A 252 -3.74 7.31 -12.32
C ARG A 252 -3.27 8.33 -13.36
N ILE A 253 -2.00 8.75 -13.29
CA ILE A 253 -1.38 9.61 -14.30
C ILE A 253 -1.42 8.92 -15.67
N TRP A 254 -1.08 7.64 -15.73
CA TRP A 254 -1.18 6.84 -16.95
C TRP A 254 -2.63 6.75 -17.46
N LEU A 255 -3.59 6.44 -16.59
CA LEU A 255 -5.00 6.35 -16.95
C LEU A 255 -5.53 7.67 -17.52
N GLU A 256 -5.23 8.79 -16.86
CA GLU A 256 -5.64 10.13 -17.31
C GLU A 256 -5.06 10.44 -18.70
N ALA A 257 -3.78 10.10 -18.94
CA ALA A 257 -3.16 10.24 -20.25
C ALA A 257 -3.85 9.37 -21.32
N GLN A 258 -4.17 8.10 -21.02
CA GLN A 258 -4.85 7.24 -21.99
C GLN A 258 -6.29 7.69 -22.28
N LEU A 259 -7.02 8.16 -21.27
CA LEU A 259 -8.34 8.75 -21.46
C LEU A 259 -8.23 10.01 -22.33
N HIS A 260 -7.28 10.89 -22.04
CA HIS A 260 -7.04 12.11 -22.80
C HIS A 260 -6.75 11.82 -24.28
N ARG A 261 -5.86 10.85 -24.57
CA ARG A 261 -5.57 10.37 -25.93
C ARG A 261 -6.81 9.85 -26.66
N ALA A 262 -7.78 9.30 -25.94
CA ALA A 262 -9.05 8.83 -26.48
C ALA A 262 -10.14 9.93 -26.54
N GLY A 263 -9.81 11.19 -26.23
CA GLY A 263 -10.78 12.29 -26.16
C GLY A 263 -11.72 12.23 -24.94
N LEU A 264 -11.39 11.41 -23.94
CA LEU A 264 -12.14 11.21 -22.71
C LEU A 264 -11.48 11.93 -21.54
N ARG A 265 -12.23 12.10 -20.45
CA ARG A 265 -11.74 12.72 -19.21
C ARG A 265 -12.19 11.91 -18.01
N LEU A 266 -11.38 11.93 -16.95
CA LEU A 266 -11.63 11.16 -15.72
C LEU A 266 -13.02 11.39 -15.11
N ARG A 267 -13.54 12.63 -15.20
CA ARG A 267 -14.89 12.99 -14.70
C ARG A 267 -16.06 12.29 -15.40
N GLN A 268 -15.81 11.60 -16.51
CA GLN A 268 -16.82 10.83 -17.24
C GLN A 268 -16.95 9.40 -16.73
N LEU A 269 -16.02 8.94 -15.88
CA LEU A 269 -16.13 7.66 -15.19
C LEU A 269 -17.09 7.83 -14.01
N SER A 270 -17.67 6.73 -13.53
CA SER A 270 -18.56 6.76 -12.34
C SER A 270 -17.80 6.30 -11.10
N PRO A 271 -17.11 7.19 -10.36
CA PRO A 271 -16.29 6.82 -9.22
C PRO A 271 -17.15 6.28 -8.07
N VAL A 272 -16.62 5.29 -7.33
CA VAL A 272 -17.23 4.80 -6.08
C VAL A 272 -16.31 4.94 -4.88
N GLY A 273 -16.88 5.38 -3.77
CA GLY A 273 -16.19 5.49 -2.48
C GLY A 273 -15.00 6.48 -2.50
N PRO A 274 -14.16 6.45 -1.46
CA PRO A 274 -12.90 7.20 -1.44
C PRO A 274 -11.89 6.61 -2.43
N GLU A 275 -10.91 7.43 -2.83
CA GLU A 275 -9.78 6.98 -3.67
C GLU A 275 -8.95 5.92 -2.93
N ALA A 276 -8.72 4.79 -3.59
CA ALA A 276 -7.92 3.70 -3.05
C ALA A 276 -6.45 4.11 -2.98
N GLN A 277 -5.77 3.78 -1.88
CA GLN A 277 -4.39 4.14 -1.57
C GLN A 277 -3.36 3.12 -2.05
N THR A 278 -3.77 1.85 -2.20
CA THR A 278 -2.94 0.77 -2.78
C THR A 278 -3.64 0.02 -3.91
N HIS A 279 -2.87 -0.78 -4.66
CA HIS A 279 -3.43 -1.71 -5.65
C HIS A 279 -4.29 -2.80 -5.01
N SER A 280 -3.90 -3.27 -3.81
CA SER A 280 -4.66 -4.28 -3.06
C SER A 280 -6.00 -3.73 -2.57
N GLU A 281 -6.10 -2.43 -2.26
CA GLU A 281 -7.37 -1.81 -1.90
C GLU A 281 -8.32 -1.72 -3.11
N VAL A 282 -7.81 -1.45 -4.31
CA VAL A 282 -8.60 -1.55 -5.56
C VAL A 282 -9.14 -2.96 -5.73
N ALA A 283 -8.27 -3.97 -5.62
CA ALA A 283 -8.67 -5.38 -5.74
C ALA A 283 -9.72 -5.76 -4.70
N TRP A 284 -9.49 -5.42 -3.43
CA TRP A 284 -10.42 -5.70 -2.34
C TRP A 284 -11.80 -5.08 -2.57
N LEU A 285 -11.87 -3.81 -3.02
CA LEU A 285 -13.16 -3.15 -3.29
C LEU A 285 -13.96 -3.81 -4.40
N ILE A 286 -13.29 -4.40 -5.39
CA ILE A 286 -13.93 -5.15 -6.47
C ILE A 286 -14.38 -6.53 -5.99
N ALA A 287 -13.53 -7.23 -5.22
CA ALA A 287 -13.84 -8.53 -4.66
C ALA A 287 -15.06 -8.49 -3.72
N GLU A 288 -15.22 -7.41 -2.95
CA GLU A 288 -16.38 -7.13 -2.10
C GLU A 288 -17.64 -6.68 -2.87
N GLY A 289 -17.58 -6.61 -4.21
CA GLY A 289 -18.69 -6.15 -5.04
C GLY A 289 -19.04 -4.67 -4.86
N ARG A 290 -18.14 -3.87 -4.25
CA ARG A 290 -18.33 -2.42 -4.03
C ARG A 290 -18.00 -1.60 -5.28
N ALA A 291 -17.14 -2.14 -6.15
CA ALA A 291 -16.82 -1.60 -7.47
C ALA A 291 -16.91 -2.71 -8.52
N ASP A 292 -17.13 -2.34 -9.78
CA ASP A 292 -17.17 -3.26 -10.92
C ASP A 292 -15.80 -3.33 -11.62
N VAL A 293 -14.98 -2.29 -11.52
CA VAL A 293 -13.67 -2.21 -12.15
C VAL A 293 -12.75 -1.19 -11.48
N GLY A 294 -11.45 -1.42 -11.59
CA GLY A 294 -10.41 -0.43 -11.28
C GLY A 294 -9.15 -0.71 -12.10
N VAL A 295 -8.20 0.22 -12.11
CA VAL A 295 -6.90 0.01 -12.75
C VAL A 295 -5.86 -0.39 -11.71
N GLY A 296 -5.12 -1.47 -11.96
CA GLY A 296 -4.13 -1.99 -11.04
C GLY A 296 -3.18 -3.01 -11.66
N ILE A 297 -2.24 -3.48 -10.86
CA ILE A 297 -1.24 -4.47 -11.31
C ILE A 297 -1.78 -5.90 -11.15
N GLU A 298 -1.37 -6.81 -12.03
CA GLU A 298 -1.80 -8.21 -12.02
C GLU A 298 -1.49 -8.90 -10.68
N GLY A 299 -0.32 -8.63 -10.10
CA GLY A 299 0.07 -9.20 -8.80
C GLY A 299 -0.88 -8.84 -7.65
N ALA A 300 -1.64 -7.75 -7.75
CA ALA A 300 -2.66 -7.38 -6.77
C ALA A 300 -4.01 -8.05 -7.03
N ALA A 301 -4.30 -8.48 -8.27
CA ALA A 301 -5.55 -9.13 -8.65
C ALA A 301 -5.59 -10.60 -8.19
N ARG A 302 -4.46 -11.30 -8.32
CA ARG A 302 -4.34 -12.75 -8.09
C ARG A 302 -4.76 -13.21 -6.69
N PRO A 303 -4.34 -12.56 -5.58
CA PRO A 303 -4.73 -13.00 -4.24
C PRO A 303 -6.24 -12.92 -3.97
N PHE A 304 -6.97 -12.12 -4.75
CA PHE A 304 -8.42 -11.93 -4.63
C PHE A 304 -9.20 -12.74 -5.68
N GLY A 305 -8.53 -13.57 -6.48
CA GLY A 305 -9.18 -14.39 -7.53
C GLY A 305 -9.83 -13.57 -8.65
N LEU A 306 -9.45 -12.30 -8.82
CA LEU A 306 -10.09 -11.39 -9.77
C LEU A 306 -9.72 -11.68 -11.23
N GLY A 307 -10.59 -11.26 -12.14
CA GLY A 307 -10.26 -11.15 -13.56
C GLY A 307 -9.25 -10.03 -13.81
N PHE A 308 -8.40 -10.22 -14.83
CA PHE A 308 -7.38 -9.24 -15.22
C PHE A 308 -7.36 -9.06 -16.73
N VAL A 309 -7.65 -7.84 -17.20
CA VAL A 309 -7.59 -7.46 -18.61
C VAL A 309 -6.31 -6.64 -18.83
N PRO A 310 -5.28 -7.18 -19.50
CA PRO A 310 -4.00 -6.49 -19.66
C PRO A 310 -4.15 -5.24 -20.53
N LEU A 311 -3.52 -4.14 -20.12
CA LEU A 311 -3.52 -2.88 -20.85
C LEU A 311 -2.12 -2.47 -21.30
N THR A 312 -1.11 -2.60 -20.42
CA THR A 312 0.28 -2.24 -20.71
C THR A 312 1.24 -2.86 -19.69
N THR A 313 2.53 -2.58 -19.84
CA THR A 313 3.57 -2.83 -18.85
C THR A 313 4.11 -1.51 -18.30
N GLU A 314 4.11 -1.35 -16.97
CA GLU A 314 4.70 -0.20 -16.29
C GLU A 314 6.16 -0.47 -15.92
N CYS A 315 7.06 0.45 -16.26
CA CYS A 315 8.46 0.39 -15.82
C CYS A 315 8.59 0.95 -14.40
N TYR A 316 8.86 0.08 -13.43
CA TYR A 316 9.03 0.46 -12.03
C TYR A 316 10.52 0.54 -11.68
N GLU A 317 10.99 1.75 -11.37
CA GLU A 317 12.40 2.05 -11.13
C GLU A 317 12.60 2.71 -9.76
N LEU A 318 13.74 2.43 -9.14
CA LEU A 318 14.29 3.21 -8.05
C LEU A 318 15.08 4.39 -8.64
N VAL A 319 14.76 5.60 -8.21
CA VAL A 319 15.42 6.84 -8.57
C VAL A 319 16.42 7.19 -7.49
N ILE A 320 17.69 7.28 -7.89
CA ILE A 320 18.82 7.31 -6.98
C ILE A 320 19.80 8.42 -7.43
N PRO A 321 19.91 9.53 -6.69
CA PRO A 321 20.88 10.58 -7.00
C PRO A 321 22.31 10.03 -6.98
N ASN A 322 23.20 10.53 -7.84
CA ASN A 322 24.57 10.01 -7.96
C ASN A 322 25.33 9.98 -6.63
N TYR A 323 25.14 10.97 -5.75
CA TYR A 323 25.80 10.98 -4.43
C TYR A 323 25.29 9.87 -3.50
N VAL A 324 24.04 9.41 -3.66
CA VAL A 324 23.47 8.27 -2.95
C VAL A 324 23.92 6.97 -3.59
N TRP A 325 23.99 6.92 -4.92
CA TRP A 325 24.44 5.74 -5.67
C TRP A 325 25.79 5.22 -5.19
N GLN A 326 26.73 6.12 -4.85
CA GLN A 326 28.07 5.74 -4.39
C GLN A 326 28.11 5.12 -2.98
N ARG A 327 26.99 5.11 -2.23
CA ARG A 327 26.91 4.49 -0.90
C ARG A 327 27.00 2.97 -1.01
N ALA A 328 27.73 2.33 -0.09
CA ALA A 328 27.97 0.88 -0.12
C ALA A 328 26.67 0.07 -0.07
N GLU A 329 25.74 0.50 0.78
CA GLU A 329 24.43 -0.12 0.97
C GLU A 329 23.54 -0.06 -0.29
N VAL A 330 23.71 0.96 -1.12
CA VAL A 330 23.00 1.11 -2.39
C VAL A 330 23.66 0.25 -3.47
N GLN A 331 24.99 0.17 -3.49
CA GLN A 331 25.70 -0.76 -4.36
C GLN A 331 25.35 -2.20 -4.06
N THR A 332 25.24 -2.59 -2.78
CA THR A 332 24.79 -3.93 -2.40
C THR A 332 23.35 -4.19 -2.84
N LEU A 333 22.44 -3.23 -2.68
CA LEU A 333 21.07 -3.35 -3.19
C LEU A 333 21.05 -3.59 -4.71
N ALA A 334 21.81 -2.80 -5.47
CA ALA A 334 21.86 -2.90 -6.93
C ALA A 334 22.45 -4.24 -7.40
N ALA A 335 23.53 -4.69 -6.75
CA ALA A 335 24.14 -5.99 -7.02
C ALA A 335 23.18 -7.14 -6.70
N TRP A 336 22.51 -7.07 -5.55
CA TRP A 336 21.54 -8.08 -5.13
C TRP A 336 20.33 -8.16 -6.06
N LEU A 337 19.78 -7.02 -6.52
CA LEU A 337 18.70 -6.99 -7.51
C LEU A 337 19.12 -7.58 -8.85
N SER A 338 20.40 -7.46 -9.22
CA SER A 338 20.94 -8.03 -10.46
C SER A 338 21.16 -9.55 -10.39
N ALA A 339 21.13 -10.14 -9.18
CA ALA A 339 21.32 -11.57 -9.00
C ALA A 339 20.12 -12.37 -9.53
N GLU A 340 20.42 -13.48 -10.22
CA GLU A 340 19.43 -14.34 -10.85
C GLU A 340 18.39 -14.89 -9.85
N GLU A 341 18.82 -15.24 -8.64
CA GLU A 341 17.92 -15.70 -7.58
C GLU A 341 16.89 -14.63 -7.18
N THR A 342 17.32 -13.37 -7.06
CA THR A 342 16.46 -12.22 -6.76
C THR A 342 15.49 -11.95 -7.91
N ARG A 343 15.95 -12.03 -9.16
CA ARG A 343 15.09 -11.88 -10.35
C ARG A 343 13.99 -12.94 -10.41
N ARG A 344 14.32 -14.20 -10.07
CA ARG A 344 13.34 -15.29 -9.99
C ARG A 344 12.36 -15.08 -8.84
N ALA A 345 12.85 -14.62 -7.69
CA ALA A 345 11.98 -14.35 -6.53
C ALA A 345 10.95 -13.24 -6.85
N ILE A 346 11.38 -12.15 -7.49
CA ILE A 346 10.47 -11.07 -7.91
C ILE A 346 9.49 -11.58 -8.98
N ALA A 347 9.93 -12.37 -9.95
CA ALA A 347 9.05 -12.99 -10.94
C ALA A 347 8.00 -13.91 -10.28
N GLY A 348 8.40 -14.63 -9.23
CA GLY A 348 7.54 -15.50 -8.43
C GLY A 348 6.40 -14.77 -7.69
N LEU A 349 6.50 -13.45 -7.50
CA LEU A 349 5.39 -12.63 -6.96
C LEU A 349 4.20 -12.53 -7.94
N GLY A 350 4.41 -12.85 -9.21
CA GLY A 350 3.37 -12.87 -10.25
C GLY A 350 3.03 -11.50 -10.82
N GLY A 351 2.90 -11.42 -12.15
CA GLY A 351 2.61 -10.16 -12.85
C GLY A 351 3.82 -9.24 -13.06
N TYR A 352 5.03 -9.75 -12.81
CA TYR A 352 6.30 -9.04 -13.00
C TYR A 352 7.11 -9.69 -14.13
N GLU A 353 7.58 -8.85 -15.05
CA GLU A 353 8.58 -9.18 -16.05
C GLU A 353 9.95 -8.69 -15.55
N THR A 354 10.87 -9.62 -15.31
CA THR A 354 12.14 -9.34 -14.61
C THR A 354 13.37 -9.35 -15.51
N GLY A 355 13.20 -9.41 -16.83
CA GLY A 355 14.31 -9.41 -17.79
C GLY A 355 15.20 -8.16 -17.70
N ALA A 356 14.63 -7.03 -17.27
CA ALA A 356 15.36 -5.78 -17.05
C ALA A 356 15.70 -5.52 -15.56
N THR A 357 15.35 -6.42 -14.63
CA THR A 357 15.59 -6.22 -13.20
C THR A 357 17.09 -6.07 -12.90
N GLY A 358 17.45 -5.03 -12.16
CA GLY A 358 18.83 -4.66 -11.87
C GLY A 358 19.49 -3.80 -12.95
N ALA A 359 18.85 -3.56 -14.10
CA ALA A 359 19.38 -2.67 -15.12
C ALA A 359 19.44 -1.22 -14.58
N VAL A 360 20.48 -0.50 -15.00
CA VAL A 360 20.70 0.90 -14.59
C VAL A 360 20.74 1.78 -15.81
N ARG A 361 19.92 2.83 -15.80
CA ARG A 361 19.96 3.92 -16.78
C ARG A 361 20.29 5.22 -16.08
N TRP A 362 21.20 6.00 -16.66
CA TRP A 362 21.57 7.31 -16.12
C TRP A 362 20.79 8.42 -16.80
N VAL A 363 20.29 9.36 -15.99
CA VAL A 363 19.74 10.65 -16.41
C VAL A 363 20.71 11.73 -15.98
N GLU A 364 21.05 12.63 -16.90
CA GLU A 364 22.00 13.72 -16.70
C GLU A 364 21.32 15.09 -16.86
#